data_AF-A0A485KUZ6-F1
#
_entry.id   AF-A0A485KUZ6-F1
#
_cell.length_a   1.000
_cell.length_b   1.000
_cell.length_c   1.000
_cell.angle_alpha   90.00
_cell.angle_beta   90.00
_cell.angle_gamma   90.00
#
_symmetry.space_group_name_H-M   'P 1'
#
loop_
_entity.id
_entity.type
_entity.pdbx_description
1 polymer ?
#
loop_
_entity_poly.entity_id
_entity_poly.type
_entity_poly.pdbx_seq_one_letter_code
_entity_poly.pdbx_strand_id
1 'polypeptide(L)'
;MQLETVSSRRFTRDDVPCNRRKQTYMHQFLILEHVFSRSHAAMRLTVLLSSVWTVIQAAYPSCDANITAAAAITISDACATFMQSDTTSIVSLLQDYAANPHSIVGYFVCAAPPCASDFKAFLAGYPKCMPSNASTSYLASANALRASCRSIASTKNGTCQPTDVGLYTRARYNNPLTRACAAALTPFNITTSTQWYDAIQQANASTTTPALLEAFCTTDACMIQTNATLVSLPTCTLDSGENVHEATTQLSDFCAIVQTILMAVSKVDPTPSPFLPDAPGPPTPPHATPSTASPARHTITILLLTFVVFRII
;
A
#
# COMPACT_ATOMS: atom_id res chain seq x y z
N MET A 1 30.24 16.93 -59.83
CA MET A 1 29.84 18.33 -59.60
C MET A 1 28.64 18.33 -58.69
N GLN A 2 28.86 18.64 -57.42
CA GLN A 2 27.80 18.88 -56.43
C GLN A 2 27.22 20.28 -56.66
N LEU A 3 25.92 20.43 -56.49
CA LEU A 3 25.29 21.71 -56.21
C LEU A 3 24.32 21.51 -55.05
N GLU A 4 24.67 22.14 -53.94
CA GLU A 4 24.00 22.12 -52.64
C GLU A 4 22.65 22.84 -52.72
N THR A 5 21.64 22.26 -52.06
CA THR A 5 20.40 22.95 -51.73
C THR A 5 20.44 23.26 -50.24
N VAL A 6 20.70 24.52 -49.89
CA VAL A 6 20.70 25.01 -48.50
C VAL A 6 19.24 25.14 -48.04
N SER A 7 18.80 24.18 -47.23
CA SER A 7 17.50 24.22 -46.55
C SER A 7 17.60 25.08 -45.29
N SER A 8 16.85 26.18 -45.28
CA SER A 8 16.71 27.13 -44.18
C SER A 8 16.05 26.45 -42.97
N ARG A 9 16.83 26.09 -41.96
CA ARG A 9 16.31 25.69 -40.64
C ARG A 9 15.99 26.94 -39.83
N ARG A 10 14.69 27.11 -39.59
CA ARG A 10 14.12 28.04 -38.62
C ARG A 10 14.55 27.56 -37.22
N PHE A 11 15.53 28.22 -36.61
CA PHE A 11 15.91 28.01 -35.21
C PHE A 11 14.76 28.52 -34.31
N THR A 12 13.98 27.61 -33.74
CA THR A 12 13.10 27.92 -32.62
C THR A 12 13.94 28.13 -31.36
N ARG A 13 13.49 29.05 -30.51
CA ARG A 13 14.25 29.73 -29.44
C ARG A 13 14.60 28.87 -28.21
N ASP A 14 14.41 27.56 -28.26
CA ASP A 14 14.38 26.70 -27.07
C ASP A 14 15.59 25.76 -26.89
N ASP A 15 16.55 25.72 -27.81
CA ASP A 15 17.75 24.87 -27.71
C ASP A 15 19.00 25.63 -27.26
N VAL A 16 18.92 26.37 -26.15
CA VAL A 16 20.13 26.90 -25.48
C VAL A 16 20.33 26.14 -24.17
N PRO A 17 21.43 25.38 -24.01
CA PRO A 17 21.72 24.71 -22.75
C PRO A 17 21.83 25.76 -21.63
N CYS A 18 20.94 25.64 -20.65
CA CYS A 18 20.73 26.54 -19.51
C CYS A 18 22.04 26.86 -18.73
N ASN A 19 23.08 26.05 -18.91
CA ASN A 19 24.37 26.17 -18.23
C ASN A 19 25.26 27.33 -18.75
N ARG A 20 25.19 27.69 -20.04
CA ARG A 20 26.10 28.73 -20.60
C ARG A 20 25.73 30.16 -20.20
N ARG A 21 24.47 30.46 -19.90
CA ARG A 21 24.08 31.82 -19.46
C ARG A 21 24.44 32.05 -17.99
N LYS A 22 24.30 31.04 -17.12
CA LYS A 22 24.63 31.17 -15.68
C LYS A 22 26.10 31.50 -15.44
N GLN A 23 27.03 30.89 -16.17
CA GLN A 23 28.46 31.16 -15.99
C GLN A 23 28.84 32.59 -16.40
N THR A 24 28.26 33.13 -17.49
CA THR A 24 28.56 34.51 -17.92
C THR A 24 28.05 35.55 -16.93
N TYR A 25 26.88 35.33 -16.31
CA TYR A 25 26.32 36.26 -15.31
C TYR A 25 27.01 36.17 -13.95
N MET A 26 27.42 34.98 -13.47
CA MET A 26 28.18 34.86 -12.22
C MET A 26 29.57 35.51 -12.32
N HIS A 27 30.25 35.38 -13.47
CA HIS A 27 31.57 35.97 -13.65
C HIS A 27 31.53 37.50 -13.70
N GLN A 28 30.44 38.09 -14.22
CA GLN A 28 30.25 39.55 -14.20
C GLN A 28 29.87 40.07 -12.80
N PHE A 29 29.15 39.29 -11.99
CA PHE A 29 28.72 39.71 -10.65
C PHE A 29 29.87 39.74 -9.62
N LEU A 30 30.77 38.76 -9.66
CA LEU A 30 31.94 38.71 -8.77
C LEU A 30 32.96 39.82 -9.04
N ILE A 31 33.04 40.32 -10.28
CA ILE A 31 33.90 41.45 -10.63
C ILE A 31 33.32 42.77 -10.07
N LEU A 32 31.98 42.88 -9.98
CA LEU A 32 31.30 44.07 -9.46
C LEU A 32 31.37 44.19 -7.92
N GLU A 33 31.37 43.09 -7.18
CA GLU A 33 31.51 43.13 -5.71
C GLU A 33 32.89 43.58 -5.24
N HIS A 34 33.96 43.23 -5.97
CA HIS A 34 35.32 43.63 -5.58
C HIS A 34 35.59 45.14 -5.75
N VAL A 35 34.81 45.84 -6.59
CA VAL A 35 35.02 47.27 -6.86
C VAL A 35 34.27 48.18 -5.87
N PHE A 36 33.25 47.68 -5.15
CA PHE A 36 32.28 48.52 -4.41
C PHE A 36 32.40 48.53 -2.88
N SER A 37 33.48 47.97 -2.30
CA SER A 37 33.67 47.84 -0.85
C SER A 37 34.25 49.09 -0.13
N ARG A 38 33.77 50.32 -0.45
CA ARG A 38 34.26 51.54 0.24
C ARG A 38 33.26 52.68 0.55
N SER A 39 31.93 52.52 0.40
CA SER A 39 31.02 53.65 0.68
C SER A 39 29.62 53.24 1.13
N HIS A 40 29.00 53.97 2.06
CA HIS A 40 27.65 53.73 2.62
C HIS A 40 26.51 53.65 1.57
N ALA A 41 26.73 54.13 0.34
CA ALA A 41 25.83 53.89 -0.79
C ALA A 41 25.77 52.42 -1.23
N ALA A 42 26.79 51.61 -0.89
CA ALA A 42 26.90 50.20 -1.20
C ALA A 42 25.82 49.37 -0.50
N MET A 43 25.44 49.70 0.75
CA MET A 43 24.47 48.93 1.53
C MET A 43 23.04 49.00 0.95
N ARG A 44 22.65 50.17 0.41
CA ARG A 44 21.36 50.33 -0.30
C ARG A 44 21.34 49.60 -1.65
N LEU A 45 22.48 49.55 -2.32
CA LEU A 45 22.64 48.81 -3.58
C LEU A 45 22.61 47.29 -3.34
N THR A 46 23.22 46.78 -2.26
CA THR A 46 23.15 45.35 -1.92
C THR A 46 21.73 44.90 -1.58
N VAL A 47 20.97 45.72 -0.84
CA VAL A 47 19.55 45.43 -0.53
C VAL A 47 18.72 45.39 -1.82
N LEU A 48 18.88 46.36 -2.72
CA LEU A 48 18.18 46.37 -4.01
C LEU A 48 18.57 45.18 -4.89
N LEU A 49 19.86 44.83 -4.99
CA LEU A 49 20.34 43.67 -5.74
C LEU A 49 19.83 42.35 -5.16
N SER A 50 19.76 42.21 -3.84
CA SER A 50 19.22 41.00 -3.19
C SER A 50 17.70 40.85 -3.41
N SER A 51 16.95 41.95 -3.40
CA SER A 51 15.51 41.95 -3.69
C SER A 51 15.20 41.69 -5.18
N VAL A 52 16.07 42.15 -6.09
CA VAL A 52 15.96 41.84 -7.51
C VAL A 52 16.32 40.37 -7.76
N TRP A 53 17.30 39.82 -7.04
CA TRP A 53 17.67 38.40 -7.13
C TRP A 53 16.54 37.47 -6.67
N THR A 54 15.85 37.77 -5.57
CA THR A 54 14.70 36.97 -5.12
C THR A 54 13.53 37.04 -6.11
N VAL A 55 13.27 38.19 -6.72
CA VAL A 55 12.26 38.34 -7.78
C VAL A 55 12.67 37.58 -9.06
N ILE A 56 13.96 37.58 -9.44
CA ILE A 56 14.45 36.81 -10.58
C ILE A 56 14.42 35.30 -10.32
N GLN A 57 14.71 34.85 -9.09
CA GLN A 57 14.56 33.43 -8.71
C GLN A 57 13.10 32.97 -8.71
N ALA A 58 12.16 33.84 -8.34
CA ALA A 58 10.73 33.57 -8.49
C ALA A 58 10.30 33.48 -9.97
N ALA A 59 10.96 34.22 -10.86
CA ALA A 59 10.71 34.19 -12.30
C ALA A 59 11.41 33.01 -13.04
N TYR A 60 12.52 32.50 -12.49
CA TYR A 60 13.29 31.38 -13.05
C TYR A 60 13.77 30.42 -11.95
N PRO A 61 12.91 29.49 -11.49
CA PRO A 61 13.31 28.46 -10.55
C PRO A 61 14.52 27.68 -11.06
N SER A 62 15.43 27.33 -10.14
CA SER A 62 16.57 26.47 -10.46
C SER A 62 16.09 25.09 -10.93
N CYS A 63 16.95 24.33 -11.61
CA CYS A 63 16.60 22.96 -11.99
C CYS A 63 16.20 22.12 -10.77
N ASP A 64 16.96 22.24 -9.69
CA ASP A 64 16.67 21.55 -8.43
C ASP A 64 15.31 21.97 -7.86
N ALA A 65 14.97 23.27 -7.90
CA ALA A 65 13.66 23.75 -7.46
C ALA A 65 12.51 23.19 -8.33
N ASN A 66 12.71 23.09 -9.65
CA ASN A 66 11.72 22.46 -10.53
C ASN A 66 11.57 20.96 -10.27
N ILE A 67 12.67 20.26 -10.01
CA ILE A 67 12.64 18.82 -9.68
C ILE A 67 11.96 18.60 -8.33
N THR A 68 12.23 19.43 -7.32
CA THR A 68 11.53 19.40 -6.04
C THR A 68 10.04 19.68 -6.20
N ALA A 69 9.66 20.65 -7.05
CA ALA A 69 8.24 20.90 -7.34
C ALA A 69 7.58 19.72 -8.04
N ALA A 70 8.25 19.08 -9.01
CA ALA A 70 7.76 17.88 -9.67
C ALA A 70 7.65 16.68 -8.70
N ALA A 71 8.54 16.61 -7.71
CA ALA A 71 8.49 15.59 -6.65
C ALA A 71 7.28 15.74 -5.72
N ALA A 72 6.67 16.92 -5.66
CA ALA A 72 5.45 17.19 -4.90
C ALA A 72 4.16 16.84 -5.65
N ILE A 73 4.25 16.39 -6.92
CA ILE A 73 3.08 15.93 -7.68
C ILE A 73 2.53 14.67 -7.05
N THR A 74 1.21 14.66 -6.84
CA THR A 74 0.48 13.50 -6.36
C THR A 74 -0.27 12.80 -7.49
N ILE A 75 -0.54 11.51 -7.31
CA ILE A 75 -1.56 10.80 -8.12
C ILE A 75 -2.96 11.30 -7.75
N SER A 76 -3.91 11.12 -8.66
CA SER A 76 -5.31 11.46 -8.45
C SER A 76 -5.97 10.53 -7.43
N ASP A 77 -7.07 11.00 -6.81
CA ASP A 77 -7.89 10.17 -5.92
C ASP A 77 -8.43 8.93 -6.63
N ALA A 78 -8.70 9.03 -7.94
CA ALA A 78 -9.13 7.89 -8.75
C ALA A 78 -8.03 6.81 -8.83
N CYS A 79 -6.78 7.19 -9.04
CA CYS A 79 -5.67 6.25 -9.02
C CYS A 79 -5.41 5.70 -7.59
N ALA A 80 -5.40 6.58 -6.58
CA ALA A 80 -5.15 6.18 -5.20
C ALA A 80 -6.22 5.18 -4.69
N THR A 81 -7.49 5.43 -5.02
CA THR A 81 -8.61 4.53 -4.71
C THR A 81 -8.47 3.20 -5.45
N PHE A 82 -8.09 3.22 -6.73
CA PHE A 82 -7.91 1.99 -7.52
C PHE A 82 -6.76 1.13 -6.97
N MET A 83 -5.64 1.75 -6.63
CA MET A 83 -4.50 1.08 -5.98
C MET A 83 -4.80 0.69 -4.53
N GLN A 84 -5.84 1.29 -3.94
CA GLN A 84 -6.11 1.27 -2.50
C GLN A 84 -4.83 1.53 -1.70
N SER A 85 -4.11 2.58 -2.11
CA SER A 85 -2.82 2.97 -1.53
C SER A 85 -3.00 4.10 -0.54
N ASP A 86 -2.28 4.03 0.58
CA ASP A 86 -2.25 5.10 1.58
C ASP A 86 -1.33 6.26 1.17
N THR A 87 -0.57 6.10 0.09
CA THR A 87 0.26 7.17 -0.47
C THR A 87 -0.34 7.72 -1.75
N THR A 88 -0.35 9.06 -1.84
CA THR A 88 -0.66 9.78 -3.07
C THR A 88 0.62 10.31 -3.74
N SER A 89 1.80 10.11 -3.14
CA SER A 89 3.07 10.60 -3.67
C SER A 89 3.56 9.73 -4.83
N ILE A 90 3.64 10.30 -6.03
CA ILE A 90 4.15 9.55 -7.19
C ILE A 90 5.63 9.20 -7.03
N VAL A 91 6.38 10.00 -6.29
CA VAL A 91 7.80 9.73 -5.96
C VAL A 91 7.92 8.50 -5.09
N SER A 92 7.08 8.37 -4.07
CA SER A 92 7.10 7.19 -3.19
C SER A 92 6.78 5.92 -3.98
N LEU A 93 5.85 5.99 -4.93
CA LEU A 93 5.55 4.87 -5.84
C LEU A 93 6.75 4.53 -6.74
N LEU A 94 7.43 5.53 -7.28
CA LEU A 94 8.62 5.32 -8.11
C LEU A 94 9.80 4.75 -7.32
N GLN A 95 9.95 5.13 -6.05
CA GLN A 95 10.95 4.59 -5.15
C GLN A 95 10.63 3.14 -4.78
N ASP A 96 9.37 2.83 -4.49
CA ASP A 96 8.92 1.45 -4.24
C ASP A 96 9.19 0.55 -5.45
N TYR A 97 8.83 1.02 -6.65
CA TYR A 97 9.15 0.29 -7.89
C TYR A 97 10.66 0.12 -8.13
N ALA A 98 11.47 1.15 -7.84
CA ALA A 98 12.91 1.07 -7.98
C ALA A 98 13.56 0.08 -7.01
N ALA A 99 13.01 -0.05 -5.79
CA ALA A 99 13.45 -1.03 -4.81
C ALA A 99 12.96 -2.44 -5.14
N ASN A 100 11.73 -2.57 -5.66
CA ASN A 100 11.10 -3.83 -6.02
C ASN A 100 10.34 -3.72 -7.36
N PRO A 101 10.91 -4.23 -8.47
CA PRO A 101 10.24 -4.26 -9.77
C PRO A 101 8.96 -5.12 -9.80
N HIS A 102 8.74 -5.99 -8.80
CA HIS A 102 7.52 -6.78 -8.62
C HIS A 102 6.51 -6.12 -7.67
N SER A 103 6.74 -4.87 -7.27
CA SER A 103 5.78 -4.09 -6.48
C SER A 103 4.43 -3.95 -7.19
N ILE A 104 3.39 -3.73 -6.40
CA ILE A 104 2.04 -3.45 -6.90
C ILE A 104 2.01 -2.24 -7.85
N VAL A 105 2.97 -1.31 -7.71
CA VAL A 105 3.09 -0.09 -8.51
C VAL A 105 3.16 -0.41 -9.99
N GLY A 106 3.95 -1.42 -10.39
CA GLY A 106 4.08 -1.82 -11.78
C GLY A 106 2.74 -2.20 -12.40
N TYR A 107 1.99 -3.06 -11.72
CA TYR A 107 0.68 -3.52 -12.16
C TYR A 107 -0.32 -2.38 -12.32
N PHE A 108 -0.44 -1.52 -11.32
CA PHE A 108 -1.42 -0.44 -11.35
C PHE A 108 -1.03 0.71 -12.28
N VAL A 109 0.19 1.22 -12.20
CA VAL A 109 0.62 2.35 -13.04
C VAL A 109 0.60 2.00 -14.53
N CYS A 110 0.90 0.75 -14.87
CA CYS A 110 0.97 0.34 -16.27
C CYS A 110 -0.37 -0.14 -16.85
N ALA A 111 -1.29 -0.67 -16.03
CA ALA A 111 -2.52 -1.28 -16.54
C ALA A 111 -3.82 -0.63 -16.05
N ALA A 112 -3.81 0.11 -14.93
CA ALA A 112 -5.01 0.83 -14.47
C ALA A 112 -5.14 2.17 -15.21
N PRO A 113 -6.25 2.43 -15.94
CA PRO A 113 -6.42 3.68 -16.71
C PRO A 113 -6.18 4.99 -15.94
N PRO A 114 -6.72 5.20 -14.72
CA PRO A 114 -6.48 6.45 -14.00
C PRO A 114 -4.99 6.63 -13.64
N CYS A 115 -4.33 5.57 -13.20
CA CYS A 115 -2.91 5.61 -12.82
C CYS A 115 -1.98 5.81 -14.02
N ALA A 116 -2.28 5.16 -15.15
CA ALA A 116 -1.53 5.33 -16.39
C ALA A 116 -1.63 6.78 -16.91
N SER A 117 -2.80 7.41 -16.76
CA SER A 117 -3.01 8.81 -17.10
C SER A 117 -2.17 9.75 -16.22
N ASP A 118 -2.23 9.58 -14.89
CA ASP A 118 -1.45 10.39 -13.94
C ASP A 118 0.05 10.26 -14.19
N PHE A 119 0.52 9.03 -14.43
CA PHE A 119 1.93 8.78 -14.70
C PHE A 119 2.39 9.40 -16.03
N LYS A 120 1.54 9.36 -17.06
CA LYS A 120 1.82 10.03 -18.33
C LYS A 120 1.88 11.56 -18.16
N ALA A 121 0.97 12.13 -17.38
CA ALA A 121 0.96 13.57 -17.08
C ALA A 121 2.22 13.98 -16.31
N PHE A 122 2.62 13.20 -15.30
CA PHE A 122 3.87 13.39 -14.57
C PHE A 122 5.09 13.37 -15.49
N LEU A 123 5.21 12.37 -16.36
CA LEU A 123 6.33 12.26 -17.31
C LEU A 123 6.37 13.43 -18.31
N ALA A 124 5.20 13.91 -18.73
CA ALA A 124 5.10 15.06 -19.64
C ALA A 124 5.51 16.38 -18.97
N GLY A 125 5.17 16.54 -17.68
CA GLY A 125 5.51 17.73 -16.87
C GLY A 125 6.89 17.67 -16.21
N TYR A 126 7.57 16.53 -16.23
CA TYR A 126 8.84 16.36 -15.51
C TYR A 126 9.96 17.26 -16.09
N PRO A 127 10.71 17.98 -15.24
CA PRO A 127 11.80 18.85 -15.70
C PRO A 127 12.86 18.09 -16.50
N LYS A 128 13.23 18.62 -17.67
CA LYS A 128 14.27 18.06 -18.55
C LYS A 128 15.68 18.59 -18.26
N CYS A 129 15.82 19.36 -17.19
CA CYS A 129 17.09 19.94 -16.80
C CYS A 129 17.93 18.93 -16.00
N MET A 130 19.25 19.16 -15.92
CA MET A 130 20.15 18.34 -15.12
C MET A 130 20.24 18.93 -13.69
N PRO A 131 19.87 18.17 -12.64
CA PRO A 131 20.01 18.64 -11.27
C PRO A 131 21.47 18.84 -10.90
N SER A 132 21.73 19.68 -9.89
CA SER A 132 23.06 19.79 -9.30
C SER A 132 23.49 18.50 -8.58
N ASN A 133 22.51 17.73 -8.10
CA ASN A 133 22.71 16.39 -7.54
C ASN A 133 21.88 15.36 -8.30
N ALA A 134 22.51 14.31 -8.84
CA ALA A 134 21.79 13.28 -9.59
C ALA A 134 20.77 12.51 -8.72
N SER A 135 20.98 12.43 -7.40
CA SER A 135 20.10 11.69 -6.48
C SER A 135 18.74 12.35 -6.24
N THR A 136 18.56 13.63 -6.59
CA THR A 136 17.26 14.32 -6.50
C THR A 136 16.35 14.03 -7.69
N SER A 137 16.85 13.38 -8.75
CA SER A 137 16.04 13.07 -9.94
C SER A 137 15.39 11.69 -9.86
N TYR A 138 14.10 11.63 -10.17
CA TYR A 138 13.29 10.41 -10.25
C TYR A 138 13.07 9.93 -11.69
N LEU A 139 13.64 10.65 -12.66
CA LEU A 139 13.43 10.41 -14.08
C LEU A 139 13.95 9.04 -14.53
N ALA A 140 15.03 8.54 -13.92
CA ALA A 140 15.56 7.21 -14.20
C ALA A 140 14.55 6.12 -13.83
N SER A 141 14.04 6.14 -12.58
CA SER A 141 13.02 5.20 -12.11
C SER A 141 11.73 5.30 -12.92
N ALA A 142 11.28 6.51 -13.25
CA ALA A 142 10.11 6.73 -14.09
C ALA A 142 10.30 6.14 -15.51
N ASN A 143 11.46 6.36 -16.13
CA ASN A 143 11.75 5.78 -17.44
C ASN A 143 11.84 4.25 -17.39
N ALA A 144 12.39 3.68 -16.32
CA ALA A 144 12.44 2.24 -16.11
C ALA A 144 11.03 1.64 -16.00
N LEU A 145 10.14 2.24 -15.19
CA LEU A 145 8.75 1.84 -15.08
C LEU A 145 8.02 1.93 -16.43
N ARG A 146 8.17 3.06 -17.13
CA ARG A 146 7.59 3.26 -18.46
C ARG A 146 8.04 2.18 -19.45
N ALA A 147 9.32 1.79 -19.43
CA ALA A 147 9.85 0.76 -20.31
C ALA A 147 9.22 -0.62 -20.01
N SER A 148 8.99 -0.94 -18.74
CA SER A 148 8.34 -2.19 -18.32
C SER A 148 6.84 -2.24 -18.61
N CYS A 149 6.16 -1.09 -18.72
CA CYS A 149 4.71 -1.05 -18.83
C CYS A 149 4.13 -1.82 -20.02
N ARG A 150 4.82 -1.87 -21.16
CA ARG A 150 4.34 -2.69 -22.29
C ARG A 150 4.30 -4.17 -21.92
N SER A 151 5.34 -4.67 -21.27
CA SER A 151 5.39 -6.06 -20.83
C SER A 151 4.28 -6.31 -19.81
N ILE A 152 4.24 -5.51 -18.74
CA ILE A 152 3.29 -5.67 -17.63
C ILE A 152 1.84 -5.63 -18.12
N ALA A 153 1.48 -4.65 -18.95
CA ALA A 153 0.10 -4.51 -19.45
C ALA A 153 -0.34 -5.64 -20.40
N SER A 154 0.62 -6.36 -21.01
CA SER A 154 0.34 -7.46 -21.94
C SER A 154 0.39 -8.84 -21.29
N THR A 155 1.03 -8.97 -20.13
CA THR A 155 1.22 -10.25 -19.45
C THR A 155 0.00 -10.59 -18.60
N LYS A 156 -0.82 -11.51 -19.09
CA LYS A 156 -1.81 -12.19 -18.26
C LYS A 156 -1.11 -13.22 -17.37
N ASN A 157 -1.73 -13.51 -16.22
CA ASN A 157 -1.33 -14.60 -15.33
C ASN A 157 -2.58 -15.45 -15.10
N GLY A 158 -2.67 -16.59 -15.78
CA GLY A 158 -3.89 -17.39 -15.88
C GLY A 158 -5.01 -16.62 -16.56
N THR A 159 -6.15 -16.50 -15.88
CA THR A 159 -7.29 -15.69 -16.35
C THR A 159 -7.24 -14.25 -15.85
N CYS A 160 -6.30 -13.93 -14.96
CA CYS A 160 -6.16 -12.60 -14.37
C CYS A 160 -5.51 -11.59 -15.32
N GLN A 161 -6.09 -10.40 -15.38
CA GLN A 161 -5.48 -9.23 -15.99
C GLN A 161 -4.38 -8.67 -15.07
N PRO A 162 -3.46 -7.83 -15.58
CA PRO A 162 -2.40 -7.27 -14.75
C PRO A 162 -2.92 -6.49 -13.53
N THR A 163 -4.03 -5.77 -13.66
CA THR A 163 -4.68 -5.07 -12.52
C THR A 163 -5.20 -6.05 -11.47
N ASP A 164 -5.69 -7.21 -11.89
CA ASP A 164 -6.20 -8.25 -10.99
C ASP A 164 -5.05 -8.86 -10.19
N VAL A 165 -3.91 -9.12 -10.86
CA VAL A 165 -2.67 -9.56 -10.20
C VAL A 165 -2.21 -8.51 -9.19
N GLY A 166 -2.29 -7.22 -9.53
CA GLY A 166 -1.99 -6.13 -8.60
C GLY A 166 -2.85 -6.15 -7.33
N LEU A 167 -4.16 -6.39 -7.47
CA LEU A 167 -5.09 -6.51 -6.34
C LEU A 167 -4.80 -7.75 -5.48
N TYR A 168 -4.47 -8.89 -6.09
CA TYR A 168 -4.04 -10.09 -5.37
C TYR A 168 -2.72 -9.88 -4.63
N THR A 169 -1.70 -9.32 -5.29
CA THR A 169 -0.41 -9.01 -4.66
C THR A 169 -0.60 -8.06 -3.49
N ARG A 170 -1.46 -7.04 -3.64
CA ARG A 170 -1.78 -6.13 -2.54
C ARG A 170 -2.42 -6.88 -1.36
N ALA A 171 -3.46 -7.68 -1.61
CA ALA A 171 -4.15 -8.40 -0.55
C ALA A 171 -3.21 -9.35 0.22
N ARG A 172 -2.21 -9.92 -0.45
CA ARG A 172 -1.22 -10.81 0.19
C ARG A 172 -0.14 -10.08 0.96
N TYR A 173 0.46 -9.05 0.37
CA TYR A 173 1.72 -8.49 0.86
C TYR A 173 1.61 -7.06 1.37
N ASN A 174 0.50 -6.37 1.10
CA ASN A 174 0.30 -4.95 1.39
C ASN A 174 -1.07 -4.70 2.05
N ASN A 175 -1.53 -5.63 2.88
CA ASN A 175 -2.78 -5.52 3.63
C ASN A 175 -2.54 -6.01 5.06
N PRO A 176 -1.83 -5.25 5.90
CA PRO A 176 -1.60 -5.65 7.29
C PRO A 176 -2.92 -5.71 8.06
N LEU A 177 -2.96 -6.54 9.11
CA LEU A 177 -4.14 -6.57 9.98
C LEU A 177 -4.39 -5.20 10.63
N THR A 178 -5.67 -4.82 10.68
CA THR A 178 -6.11 -3.68 11.47
C THR A 178 -5.75 -3.89 12.94
N ARG A 179 -5.49 -2.80 13.66
CA ARG A 179 -5.16 -2.84 15.09
C ARG A 179 -6.17 -3.64 15.91
N ALA A 180 -7.47 -3.49 15.61
CA ALA A 180 -8.53 -4.17 16.31
C ALA A 180 -8.54 -5.69 16.04
N CYS A 181 -8.36 -6.12 14.79
CA CYS A 181 -8.25 -7.54 14.49
C CYS A 181 -6.99 -8.16 15.11
N ALA A 182 -5.83 -7.51 14.96
CA ALA A 182 -4.58 -7.98 15.53
C ALA A 182 -4.61 -8.10 17.07
N ALA A 183 -5.29 -7.18 17.77
CA ALA A 183 -5.43 -7.23 19.22
C ALA A 183 -6.17 -8.50 19.68
N ALA A 184 -7.21 -8.91 18.97
CA ALA A 184 -7.95 -10.13 19.28
C ALA A 184 -7.14 -11.41 19.01
N LEU A 185 -6.22 -11.35 18.03
CA LEU A 185 -5.41 -12.50 17.61
C LEU A 185 -4.03 -12.56 18.28
N THR A 186 -3.71 -11.60 19.16
CA THR A 186 -2.43 -11.55 19.89
C THR A 186 -2.11 -12.83 20.67
N PRO A 187 -3.07 -13.56 21.29
CA PRO A 187 -2.79 -14.85 21.95
C PRO A 187 -2.20 -15.92 21.03
N PHE A 188 -2.32 -15.74 19.71
CA PHE A 188 -1.80 -16.65 18.68
C PHE A 188 -0.51 -16.12 18.03
N ASN A 189 0.15 -15.12 18.63
CA ASN A 189 1.33 -14.41 18.08
C ASN A 189 1.06 -13.69 16.75
N ILE A 190 -0.19 -13.35 16.47
CA ILE A 190 -0.59 -12.55 15.30
C ILE A 190 -0.65 -11.08 15.73
N THR A 191 0.00 -10.21 14.96
CA THR A 191 0.17 -8.79 15.31
C THR A 191 -0.18 -7.89 14.13
N THR A 192 -0.08 -6.56 14.31
CA THR A 192 -0.34 -5.59 13.23
C THR A 192 0.70 -5.64 12.10
N SER A 193 1.84 -6.29 12.28
CA SER A 193 2.80 -6.52 11.19
C SER A 193 2.47 -7.77 10.38
N THR A 194 1.57 -8.63 10.86
CA THR A 194 1.11 -9.81 10.13
C THR A 194 0.21 -9.36 8.99
N GLN A 195 0.47 -9.87 7.78
CA GLN A 195 -0.39 -9.64 6.63
C GLN A 195 -1.72 -10.36 6.83
N TRP A 196 -2.81 -9.74 6.38
CA TRP A 196 -4.15 -10.29 6.46
C TRP A 196 -4.23 -11.69 5.83
N TYR A 197 -3.61 -11.86 4.66
CA TYR A 197 -3.63 -13.14 3.97
C TYR A 197 -2.88 -14.24 4.75
N ASP A 198 -1.75 -13.91 5.39
CA ASP A 198 -1.02 -14.86 6.23
C ASP A 198 -1.85 -15.28 7.45
N ALA A 199 -2.59 -14.34 8.06
CA ALA A 199 -3.47 -14.62 9.18
C ALA A 199 -4.63 -15.55 8.77
N ILE A 200 -5.22 -15.33 7.59
CA ILE A 200 -6.23 -16.21 7.00
C ILE A 200 -5.66 -17.60 6.74
N GLN A 201 -4.47 -17.69 6.14
CA GLN A 201 -3.86 -18.98 5.85
C GLN A 201 -3.55 -19.75 7.14
N GLN A 202 -3.09 -19.08 8.20
CA GLN A 202 -2.90 -19.69 9.51
C GLN A 202 -4.22 -20.15 10.14
N ALA A 203 -5.29 -19.37 10.01
CA ALA A 203 -6.62 -19.76 10.48
C ALA A 203 -7.16 -20.98 9.71
N ASN A 204 -7.00 -21.01 8.38
CA ASN A 204 -7.48 -22.08 7.50
C ASN A 204 -6.68 -23.37 7.62
N ALA A 205 -5.36 -23.29 7.74
CA ALA A 205 -4.48 -24.46 7.87
C ALA A 205 -4.66 -25.18 9.23
N SER A 206 -5.45 -24.60 10.13
CA SER A 206 -5.57 -25.01 11.51
C SER A 206 -6.46 -26.24 11.69
N THR A 207 -5.90 -27.41 11.36
CA THR A 207 -6.36 -28.69 11.94
C THR A 207 -5.93 -28.82 13.41
N THR A 208 -5.00 -27.98 13.88
CA THR A 208 -4.31 -28.09 15.17
C THR A 208 -4.68 -27.01 16.19
N THR A 209 -5.28 -25.90 15.76
CA THR A 209 -5.69 -24.78 16.63
C THR A 209 -7.08 -24.24 16.22
N PRO A 210 -8.17 -25.00 16.44
CA PRO A 210 -9.54 -24.53 16.16
C PRO A 210 -9.84 -23.18 16.81
N ALA A 211 -9.19 -22.90 17.95
CA ALA A 211 -9.30 -21.64 18.67
C ALA A 211 -8.85 -20.42 17.86
N LEU A 212 -7.87 -20.54 16.95
CA LEU A 212 -7.45 -19.41 16.11
C LEU A 212 -8.53 -19.07 15.08
N LEU A 213 -9.05 -20.10 14.40
CA LEU A 213 -10.12 -19.92 13.42
C LEU A 213 -11.39 -19.37 14.10
N GLU A 214 -11.74 -19.90 15.27
CA GLU A 214 -12.85 -19.39 16.07
C GLU A 214 -12.62 -17.93 16.49
N ALA A 215 -11.45 -17.58 17.03
CA ALA A 215 -11.12 -16.22 17.41
C ALA A 215 -11.18 -15.25 16.21
N PHE A 216 -10.69 -15.68 15.04
CA PHE A 216 -10.78 -14.91 13.81
C PHE A 216 -12.24 -14.68 13.39
N CYS A 217 -13.03 -15.75 13.31
CA CYS A 217 -14.42 -15.70 12.87
C CYS A 217 -15.34 -14.95 13.85
N THR A 218 -15.02 -14.95 15.14
CA THR A 218 -15.82 -14.26 16.17
C THR A 218 -15.40 -12.81 16.40
N THR A 219 -14.30 -12.37 15.80
CA THR A 219 -13.85 -10.98 15.90
C THR A 219 -14.43 -10.14 14.76
N ASP A 220 -15.38 -9.28 15.08
CA ASP A 220 -16.02 -8.38 14.10
C ASP A 220 -15.00 -7.58 13.26
N ALA A 221 -13.95 -7.06 13.88
CA ALA A 221 -12.92 -6.30 13.18
C ALA A 221 -12.18 -7.13 12.11
N CYS A 222 -11.95 -8.42 12.36
CA CYS A 222 -11.32 -9.33 11.39
C CYS A 222 -12.28 -9.61 10.23
N MET A 223 -13.56 -9.83 10.53
CA MET A 223 -14.58 -10.06 9.51
C MET A 223 -14.88 -8.81 8.67
N ILE A 224 -14.91 -7.62 9.27
CA ILE A 224 -15.05 -6.35 8.55
C ILE A 224 -13.88 -6.15 7.57
N GLN A 225 -12.64 -6.36 8.02
CA GLN A 225 -11.47 -6.26 7.14
C GLN A 225 -11.50 -7.32 6.02
N THR A 226 -11.91 -8.55 6.34
CA THR A 226 -12.02 -9.65 5.38
C THR A 226 -13.06 -9.34 4.31
N ASN A 227 -14.25 -8.87 4.69
CA ASN A 227 -15.30 -8.48 3.75
C ASN A 227 -14.89 -7.28 2.89
N ALA A 228 -14.26 -6.26 3.49
CA ALA A 228 -13.75 -5.11 2.75
C ALA A 228 -12.69 -5.53 1.71
N THR A 229 -11.80 -6.46 2.10
CA THR A 229 -10.79 -6.99 1.18
C THR A 229 -11.46 -7.80 0.07
N LEU A 230 -12.41 -8.68 0.41
CA LEU A 230 -13.13 -9.54 -0.53
C LEU A 230 -13.87 -8.76 -1.63
N VAL A 231 -14.51 -7.64 -1.28
CA VAL A 231 -15.18 -6.75 -2.25
C VAL A 231 -14.20 -6.22 -3.31
N SER A 232 -12.92 -6.09 -2.96
CA SER A 232 -11.89 -5.61 -3.87
C SER A 232 -11.17 -6.70 -4.65
N LEU A 233 -11.37 -7.97 -4.30
CA LEU A 233 -10.69 -9.09 -4.94
C LEU A 233 -11.40 -9.48 -6.25
N PRO A 234 -10.67 -9.57 -7.37
CA PRO A 234 -11.20 -10.08 -8.63
C PRO A 234 -11.49 -11.58 -8.53
N THR A 235 -12.41 -12.10 -9.35
CA THR A 235 -12.78 -13.53 -9.36
C THR A 235 -11.93 -14.38 -10.31
N CYS A 236 -10.73 -13.90 -10.66
CA CYS A 236 -9.86 -14.56 -11.64
C CYS A 236 -8.98 -15.62 -10.98
N THR A 237 -8.39 -16.49 -11.81
CA THR A 237 -7.54 -17.60 -11.39
C THR A 237 -6.13 -17.36 -11.91
N LEU A 238 -5.14 -17.39 -11.02
CA LEU A 238 -3.72 -17.30 -11.39
C LEU A 238 -3.27 -18.55 -12.14
N ASP A 239 -2.12 -18.50 -12.81
CA ASP A 239 -1.49 -19.67 -13.46
C ASP A 239 -1.20 -20.80 -12.48
N SER A 240 -1.03 -20.48 -11.19
CA SER A 240 -0.90 -21.47 -10.11
C SER A 240 -2.18 -22.26 -9.84
N GLY A 241 -3.31 -21.89 -10.45
CA GLY A 241 -4.64 -22.41 -10.15
C GLY A 241 -5.33 -21.72 -8.97
N GLU A 242 -4.67 -20.77 -8.32
CA GLU A 242 -5.19 -20.13 -7.12
C GLU A 242 -6.21 -19.03 -7.44
N ASN A 243 -7.31 -19.01 -6.68
CA ASN A 243 -8.33 -17.97 -6.69
C ASN A 243 -8.50 -17.40 -5.27
N VAL A 244 -7.87 -16.25 -5.00
CA VAL A 244 -7.87 -15.64 -3.66
C VAL A 244 -9.27 -15.21 -3.25
N HIS A 245 -10.08 -14.74 -4.20
CA HIS A 245 -11.47 -14.37 -3.94
C HIS A 245 -12.27 -15.60 -3.47
N GLU A 246 -12.20 -16.70 -4.22
CA GLU A 246 -12.91 -17.93 -3.87
C GLU A 246 -12.47 -18.51 -2.52
N ALA A 247 -11.17 -18.59 -2.26
CA ALA A 247 -10.64 -19.06 -0.99
C ALA A 247 -11.10 -18.19 0.19
N THR A 248 -11.16 -16.86 -0.02
CA THR A 248 -11.63 -15.91 1.00
C THR A 248 -13.14 -16.02 1.23
N THR A 249 -13.93 -16.21 0.17
CA THR A 249 -15.38 -16.44 0.26
C THR A 249 -15.70 -17.69 1.07
N GLN A 250 -14.98 -18.80 0.84
CA GLN A 250 -15.17 -20.03 1.60
C GLN A 250 -14.92 -19.83 3.11
N LEU A 251 -13.88 -19.08 3.48
CA LEU A 251 -13.64 -18.72 4.88
C LEU A 251 -14.76 -17.83 5.43
N SER A 252 -15.20 -16.82 4.68
CA SER A 252 -16.27 -15.92 5.11
C SER A 252 -17.57 -16.69 5.38
N ASP A 253 -17.95 -17.60 4.49
CA ASP A 253 -19.14 -18.44 4.63
C ASP A 253 -19.02 -19.37 5.86
N PHE A 254 -17.83 -19.94 6.08
CA PHE A 254 -17.57 -20.75 7.27
C PHE A 254 -17.70 -19.92 8.56
N CYS A 255 -17.13 -18.72 8.61
CA CYS A 255 -17.24 -17.84 9.77
C CYS A 255 -18.69 -17.45 10.07
N ALA A 256 -19.54 -17.25 9.05
CA ALA A 256 -20.96 -16.98 9.26
C ALA A 256 -21.68 -18.15 9.95
N ILE A 257 -21.31 -19.39 9.63
CA ILE A 257 -21.83 -20.59 10.31
C ILE A 257 -21.40 -20.61 11.78
N VAL A 258 -20.10 -20.37 12.06
CA VAL A 258 -19.56 -20.33 13.43
C VAL A 258 -20.30 -19.30 14.29
N GLN A 259 -20.49 -18.09 13.76
CA GLN A 259 -21.22 -17.02 14.46
C GLN A 259 -22.67 -17.43 14.75
N THR A 260 -23.35 -18.06 13.79
CA THR A 260 -24.74 -18.52 13.96
C THR A 260 -24.87 -19.57 15.05
N ILE A 261 -23.94 -20.54 15.11
CA ILE A 261 -23.93 -21.59 16.12
C ILE A 261 -23.71 -21.00 17.51
N LEU A 262 -22.76 -20.07 17.67
CA LEU A 262 -22.47 -19.43 18.96
C LEU A 262 -23.67 -18.63 19.49
N MET A 263 -24.37 -17.90 18.61
CA MET A 263 -25.60 -17.19 18.99
C MET A 263 -26.72 -18.14 19.43
N ALA A 264 -26.82 -19.33 18.82
CA ALA A 264 -27.80 -20.33 19.21
C ALA A 264 -27.49 -20.97 20.58
N VAL A 265 -26.22 -21.21 20.90
CA VAL A 265 -25.80 -21.76 22.20
C VAL A 265 -26.03 -20.75 23.33
N SER A 266 -25.84 -19.46 23.08
CA SER A 266 -26.02 -18.42 24.10
C SER A 266 -27.49 -18.18 24.48
N LYS A 267 -28.45 -18.66 23.68
CA LYS A 267 -29.90 -18.57 23.97
C LYS A 267 -30.45 -19.75 24.78
N VAL A 268 -29.61 -20.72 25.17
CA VAL A 268 -30.01 -21.74 26.13
C VAL A 268 -30.08 -21.08 27.50
N ASP A 269 -31.27 -20.56 27.82
CA ASP A 269 -31.70 -20.10 29.13
C ASP A 269 -31.24 -21.12 30.19
N PRO A 270 -30.61 -20.72 31.31
CA PRO A 270 -30.40 -21.66 32.41
C PRO A 270 -31.76 -22.15 32.87
N THR A 271 -32.16 -23.33 32.41
CA THR A 271 -33.33 -24.03 32.93
C THR A 271 -33.24 -23.96 34.44
N PRO A 272 -34.21 -23.34 35.13
CA PRO A 272 -34.17 -23.28 36.59
C PRO A 272 -34.08 -24.73 37.07
N SER A 273 -33.00 -25.04 37.80
CA SER A 273 -32.86 -26.33 38.46
C SER A 273 -34.18 -26.61 39.18
N PRO A 274 -34.79 -27.79 39.02
CA PRO A 274 -35.94 -28.15 39.80
C PRO A 274 -35.51 -28.07 41.27
N PHE A 275 -36.10 -27.11 41.98
CA PHE A 275 -35.94 -26.93 43.42
C PHE A 275 -36.13 -28.29 44.10
N LEU A 276 -35.03 -28.82 44.62
CA LEU A 276 -35.08 -29.87 45.63
C LEU A 276 -35.68 -29.22 46.89
N PRO A 277 -36.69 -29.83 47.52
CA PRO A 277 -37.26 -29.32 48.75
C PRO A 277 -36.23 -29.35 49.88
N ASP A 278 -36.23 -28.28 50.67
CA ASP A 278 -35.35 -28.00 51.81
C ASP A 278 -35.15 -29.22 52.72
N ALA A 279 -33.91 -29.68 52.79
CA ALA A 279 -33.44 -30.54 53.86
C ALA A 279 -32.91 -29.65 55.01
N PRO A 280 -33.30 -29.88 56.29
CA PRO A 280 -32.75 -29.18 57.43
C PRO A 280 -31.29 -29.61 57.67
N GLY A 281 -30.35 -28.68 57.74
CA GLY A 281 -28.97 -28.94 58.20
C GLY A 281 -28.84 -28.83 59.74
N PRO A 282 -27.62 -28.83 60.31
CA PRO A 282 -26.45 -29.70 60.08
C PRO A 282 -25.93 -30.29 61.44
N PRO A 283 -24.83 -31.07 61.46
CA PRO A 283 -23.54 -30.45 61.79
C PRO A 283 -22.33 -30.98 60.98
N THR A 284 -21.30 -30.13 60.93
CA THR A 284 -19.96 -30.18 60.29
C THR A 284 -18.97 -31.21 60.91
N PRO A 285 -17.69 -31.32 60.47
CA PRO A 285 -17.11 -31.77 59.18
C PRO A 285 -16.09 -32.95 59.41
N PRO A 286 -15.42 -33.53 58.37
CA PRO A 286 -14.08 -33.04 58.01
C PRO A 286 -13.64 -33.26 56.53
N HIS A 287 -12.60 -32.51 56.14
CA HIS A 287 -11.64 -32.70 55.04
C HIS A 287 -11.84 -33.82 54.00
N ALA A 288 -11.85 -33.48 52.70
CA ALA A 288 -10.68 -33.58 51.80
C ALA A 288 -11.06 -33.53 50.31
N THR A 289 -10.07 -33.08 49.51
CA THR A 289 -9.82 -33.36 48.06
C THR A 289 -10.49 -32.46 47.01
N PRO A 290 -9.71 -31.75 46.17
CA PRO A 290 -10.22 -31.12 44.96
C PRO A 290 -10.48 -32.19 43.90
N SER A 291 -11.75 -32.34 43.51
CA SER A 291 -12.15 -33.20 42.39
C SER A 291 -11.96 -32.46 41.07
N THR A 292 -11.23 -33.10 40.18
CA THR A 292 -10.93 -32.72 38.81
C THR A 292 -12.25 -32.54 38.01
N ALA A 293 -12.55 -31.32 37.58
CA ALA A 293 -13.64 -31.06 36.65
C ALA A 293 -13.27 -31.60 35.26
N SER A 294 -14.04 -32.58 34.80
CA SER A 294 -13.99 -33.14 33.44
C SER A 294 -14.66 -32.20 32.43
N PRO A 295 -13.99 -31.77 31.35
CA PRO A 295 -14.64 -31.05 30.27
C PRO A 295 -15.26 -32.02 29.26
N ALA A 296 -16.48 -32.48 29.55
CA ALA A 296 -17.31 -33.19 28.56
C ALA A 296 -18.07 -32.18 27.69
N ARG A 297 -17.39 -31.47 26.77
CA ARG A 297 -18.07 -30.65 25.73
C ARG A 297 -17.16 -30.18 24.58
N HIS A 298 -16.47 -31.08 23.87
CA HIS A 298 -15.70 -30.67 22.66
C HIS A 298 -15.82 -31.62 21.45
N THR A 299 -16.56 -32.73 21.55
CA THR A 299 -16.48 -33.79 20.53
C THR A 299 -17.34 -33.53 19.28
N ILE A 300 -18.35 -32.65 19.34
CA ILE A 300 -19.25 -32.42 18.19
C ILE A 300 -18.67 -31.38 17.21
N THR A 301 -17.87 -30.41 17.68
CA THR A 301 -17.26 -29.38 16.84
C THR A 301 -16.14 -29.93 15.94
N ILE A 302 -15.44 -30.97 16.40
CA ILE A 302 -14.26 -31.54 15.70
C ILE A 302 -14.64 -32.29 14.40
N LEU A 303 -15.85 -32.86 14.32
CA LEU A 303 -16.27 -33.65 13.16
C LEU A 303 -16.64 -32.80 11.94
N LEU A 304 -17.08 -31.55 12.14
CA LEU A 304 -17.38 -30.61 11.05
C LEU A 304 -16.10 -29.93 10.52
N LEU A 305 -15.11 -29.68 11.39
CA LEU A 305 -13.82 -29.08 11.02
C LEU A 305 -12.97 -29.99 10.11
N THR A 306 -13.04 -31.31 10.28
CA THR A 306 -12.21 -32.27 9.50
C THR A 306 -12.68 -32.45 8.05
N PHE A 307 -13.97 -32.27 7.75
CA PHE A 307 -14.50 -32.41 6.40
C PHE A 307 -14.22 -31.21 5.49
N VAL A 308 -14.03 -30.01 6.06
CA VAL A 308 -13.84 -28.77 5.29
C VAL A 308 -12.38 -28.56 4.88
N VAL A 309 -11.42 -28.90 5.76
CA VAL A 309 -9.98 -28.78 5.44
C VAL A 309 -9.58 -29.64 4.24
N PHE A 310 -10.23 -30.79 4.04
CA PHE A 310 -9.93 -31.69 2.92
C PHE A 310 -10.34 -31.17 1.54
N ARG A 311 -11.06 -30.03 1.46
CA ARG A 311 -11.41 -29.36 0.20
C ARG A 311 -10.58 -28.10 -0.09
N ILE A 312 -9.74 -27.66 0.84
CA ILE A 312 -8.98 -26.40 0.76
C ILE A 312 -7.49 -26.65 0.41
N ILE A 313 -7.01 -27.90 0.47
CA ILE A 313 -5.68 -28.34 0.00
C ILE A 313 -5.83 -29.05 -1.34
#